data_AF-K9UFB8-F1
#
_entry.id   AF-K9UFB8-F1
#
_cell.length_a   1.000
_cell.length_b   1.000
_cell.length_c   1.000
_cell.angle_alpha   90.00
_cell.angle_beta   90.00
_cell.angle_gamma   90.00
#
_symmetry.space_group_name_H-M   'P 1'
#
loop_
_entity.id
_entity.type
_entity.pdbx_description
1 polymer ?
#
loop_
_entity_poly.entity_id
_entity_poly.type
_entity_poly.pdbx_seq_one_letter_code
_entity_poly.pdbx_strand_id
1 'polypeptide(L)'
;MRGDDRSIQDLPWLKLGGKFNPNAIFDRSPYTYWYRVTEICNLLRSVGFEIVALGTEKQIEADMLVTDERELTVPELAGMLYIAVKK
;
A
#
# COMPACT_ATOMS: atom_id res chain seq x y z
N MET A 1 -23.74 5.74 -8.81
CA MET A 1 -23.45 5.33 -7.42
C MET A 1 -22.49 6.35 -6.84
N ARG A 2 -22.92 7.10 -5.81
CA ARG A 2 -22.04 7.99 -5.04
C ARG A 2 -21.12 7.10 -4.19
N GLY A 3 -19.84 7.00 -4.52
CA GLY A 3 -18.82 6.34 -3.68
C GLY A 3 -18.12 7.44 -2.88
N ASP A 4 -18.51 7.74 -1.65
CA ASP A 4 -18.26 6.99 -0.41
C ASP A 4 -16.84 7.23 0.10
N ASP A 5 -16.78 8.06 1.16
CA ASP A 5 -15.61 8.72 1.76
C ASP A 5 -14.98 7.84 2.87
N ARG A 6 -14.98 6.52 2.69
CA ARG A 6 -14.52 5.57 3.71
C ARG A 6 -13.00 5.38 3.67
N SER A 7 -12.37 5.69 4.80
CA SER A 7 -10.99 5.29 5.14
C SER A 7 -10.90 3.78 5.28
N ILE A 8 -9.88 3.17 4.68
CA ILE A 8 -9.51 1.75 4.78
C ILE A 8 -10.44 0.81 3.99
N GLN A 9 -9.91 0.25 2.90
CA GLN A 9 -10.55 -0.84 2.16
C GLN A 9 -9.98 -2.18 2.64
N ASP A 10 -10.68 -2.83 3.57
CA ASP A 10 -10.51 -4.25 3.85
C ASP A 10 -11.18 -5.04 2.72
N LEU A 11 -10.36 -5.64 1.85
CA LEU A 11 -10.85 -6.59 0.87
C LEU A 11 -10.50 -8.00 1.35
N PRO A 12 -11.49 -8.79 1.79
CA PRO A 12 -11.22 -10.14 2.22
C PRO A 12 -10.73 -10.95 1.01
N TRP A 13 -9.79 -11.87 1.21
CA TRP A 13 -9.24 -12.71 0.14
C TRP A 13 -10.29 -13.69 -0.35
N LEU A 14 -11.26 -13.24 -1.15
CA LEU A 14 -12.36 -14.06 -1.69
C LEU A 14 -11.84 -15.22 -2.54
N LYS A 15 -10.62 -15.09 -3.09
CA LYS A 15 -9.96 -16.11 -3.90
C LYS A 15 -8.53 -16.33 -3.38
N LEU A 16 -8.22 -17.58 -3.02
CA LEU A 16 -6.91 -18.02 -2.57
C LEU A 16 -6.47 -19.22 -3.43
N GLY A 17 -5.30 -19.14 -4.07
CA GLY A 17 -4.78 -20.23 -4.90
C GLY A 17 -5.70 -20.65 -6.05
N GLY A 18 -6.43 -19.71 -6.65
CA GLY A 18 -7.35 -20.00 -7.75
C GLY A 18 -8.77 -20.44 -7.34
N LYS A 19 -9.01 -20.70 -6.05
CA LYS A 19 -10.29 -21.21 -5.52
C LYS A 19 -10.97 -20.18 -4.62
N PHE A 20 -12.29 -20.27 -4.51
CA PHE A 20 -13.05 -19.48 -3.55
C PHE A 20 -12.59 -19.79 -2.12
N ASN A 21 -12.41 -18.76 -1.30
CA ASN A 21 -11.97 -18.87 0.09
C ASN A 21 -13.14 -18.58 1.03
N PRO A 22 -13.86 -19.60 1.54
CA PRO A 22 -14.98 -19.37 2.45
C PRO A 22 -14.54 -18.74 3.78
N ASN A 23 -13.27 -18.83 4.15
CA ASN A 23 -12.74 -18.14 5.34
C ASN A 23 -12.77 -16.61 5.20
N ALA A 24 -12.88 -16.09 3.97
CA ALA A 24 -13.02 -14.66 3.69
C ALA A 24 -14.35 -14.06 4.18
N ILE A 25 -15.37 -14.89 4.44
CA ILE A 25 -16.68 -14.47 4.97
C ILE A 25 -16.62 -14.26 6.49
N PHE A 26 -15.78 -15.04 7.16
CA PHE A 26 -15.56 -14.90 8.58
C PHE A 26 -14.47 -13.85 8.74
N ASP A 27 -14.85 -12.66 9.20
CA ASP A 27 -13.96 -11.52 9.46
C ASP A 27 -12.81 -11.92 10.43
N ARG A 28 -11.76 -12.51 9.87
CA ARG A 28 -10.70 -13.22 10.57
C ARG A 28 -9.38 -12.89 9.90
N SER A 29 -8.34 -12.76 10.71
CA SER A 29 -6.98 -12.50 10.26
C SER A 29 -6.46 -13.59 9.31
N PRO A 30 -5.54 -13.24 8.38
CA PRO A 30 -4.90 -11.93 8.19
C PRO A 30 -5.75 -10.96 7.35
N TYR A 31 -5.90 -9.74 7.86
CA TYR A 31 -6.53 -8.64 7.13
C TYR A 31 -5.64 -8.19 5.99
N THR A 32 -6.23 -7.92 4.82
CA THR A 32 -5.52 -7.37 3.67
C THR A 32 -5.95 -5.93 3.47
N TYR A 33 -5.16 -5.05 4.05
CA TYR A 33 -5.35 -3.62 3.95
C TYR A 33 -4.75 -3.10 2.65
N TRP A 34 -5.57 -2.46 1.83
CA TRP A 34 -5.09 -1.69 0.68
C TRP A 34 -4.88 -0.24 1.13
N TYR A 35 -3.63 0.14 1.35
CA TYR A 35 -3.27 1.54 1.57
C TYR A 35 -3.08 2.26 0.24
N ARG A 36 -3.64 3.46 0.11
CA ARG A 36 -3.07 4.44 -0.81
C ARG A 36 -1.67 4.79 -0.32
N VAL A 37 -0.75 5.06 -1.25
CA VAL A 37 0.63 5.46 -0.89
C VAL A 37 0.62 6.65 0.08
N THR A 38 -0.23 7.63 -0.15
CA THR A 38 -0.41 8.79 0.73
C THR A 38 -0.85 8.40 2.15
N GLU A 39 -1.68 7.38 2.31
CA GLU A 39 -2.17 6.95 3.63
C GLU A 39 -1.06 6.32 4.46
N ILE A 40 -0.29 5.40 3.87
CA ILE A 40 0.83 4.77 4.58
C ILE A 40 1.94 5.78 4.90
N CYS A 41 2.24 6.71 3.97
CA CYS A 41 3.20 7.78 4.21
C CYS A 41 2.75 8.70 5.36
N ASN A 42 1.48 9.08 5.41
CA ASN A 42 0.93 9.89 6.50
C ASN A 42 0.92 9.14 7.83
N LEU A 43 0.62 7.84 7.83
CA LEU A 43 0.65 6.99 9.03
C LEU A 43 2.07 6.87 9.60
N LEU A 44 3.08 6.68 8.75
CA LEU A 44 4.47 6.61 9.17
C LEU A 44 4.93 7.95 9.75
N ARG A 45 4.61 9.07 9.09
CA ARG A 45 4.91 10.41 9.59
C ARG A 45 4.22 10.71 10.91
N SER A 46 2.96 10.29 11.10
CA SER A 46 2.19 10.58 12.31
C SER A 46 2.76 9.91 13.57
N VAL A 47 3.48 8.79 13.42
CA VAL A 47 4.19 8.11 14.51
C VAL A 47 5.67 8.53 14.64
N GLY A 48 6.09 9.54 13.86
CA GLY A 48 7.41 10.17 13.98
C GLY A 48 8.51 9.58 13.08
N PHE A 49 8.18 8.79 12.07
CA PHE A 49 9.17 8.36 11.08
C PHE A 49 9.42 9.41 10.00
N GLU A 50 10.68 9.56 9.60
CA GLU A 50 11.06 10.27 8.39
C GLU A 50 11.24 9.26 7.25
N ILE A 51 10.60 9.54 6.10
CA ILE A 51 10.73 8.72 4.89
C ILE A 51 12.02 9.13 4.17
N VAL A 52 12.93 8.18 3.98
CA VAL A 52 14.24 8.43 3.35
C VAL A 52 14.35 7.84 1.94
N ALA A 53 13.47 6.91 1.60
CA ALA A 53 13.32 6.41 0.23
C ALA A 53 11.97 5.71 0.08
N LEU A 54 11.37 5.82 -1.10
CA LEU A 54 10.14 5.13 -1.47
C LEU A 54 10.10 4.84 -2.98
N GLY A 55 9.60 3.67 -3.35
CA GLY A 55 9.52 3.23 -4.74
C GLY A 55 9.05 1.77 -4.88
N THR A 56 8.63 1.38 -6.08
CA THR A 56 8.39 -0.04 -6.40
C THR A 56 9.67 -0.71 -6.87
N GLU A 57 9.65 -2.03 -7.07
CA GLU A 57 10.75 -2.79 -7.69
C GLU A 57 11.31 -2.11 -8.95
N LYS A 58 10.44 -1.59 -9.82
CA LYS A 58 10.88 -0.87 -11.04
C LYS A 58 11.67 0.41 -10.74
N GLN A 59 11.29 1.16 -9.71
CA GLN A 59 12.04 2.37 -9.32
C GLN A 59 13.34 2.02 -8.60
N ILE A 60 13.37 0.92 -7.84
CA ILE A 60 14.59 0.43 -7.21
C ILE A 60 15.60 0.03 -8.29
N GLU A 61 15.19 -0.76 -9.27
CA GLU A 61 16.05 -1.20 -10.38
C GLU A 61 16.56 -0.03 -11.24
N ALA A 62 15.78 1.04 -11.35
CA ALA A 62 16.12 2.23 -12.12
C ALA A 62 16.86 3.32 -11.31
N ASP A 63 17.14 3.09 -10.03
CA ASP A 63 17.72 4.09 -9.10
C ASP A 63 16.91 5.41 -9.06
N MET A 64 15.58 5.30 -9.10
CA MET A 64 14.62 6.42 -9.11
C MET A 64 13.77 6.44 -7.83
N LEU A 65 14.39 6.20 -6.69
CA LEU A 65 13.72 6.31 -5.39
C LEU A 65 13.49 7.78 -5.03
N VAL A 66 12.33 8.06 -4.45
CA VAL A 66 11.95 9.42 -4.03
C VAL A 66 11.75 9.48 -2.52
N THR A 67 11.60 10.67 -1.93
CA THR A 67 11.35 10.85 -0.49
C THR A 67 9.96 11.40 -0.19
N ASP A 68 9.30 11.98 -1.19
CA ASP A 68 7.91 12.43 -1.15
C ASP A 68 7.05 11.56 -2.07
N GLU A 69 5.95 11.03 -1.55
CA GLU A 69 5.00 10.23 -2.32
C GLU A 69 4.40 10.96 -3.53
N ARG A 70 4.41 12.30 -3.53
CA ARG A 70 3.94 13.13 -4.63
C ARG A 70 4.87 13.05 -5.85
N GLU A 71 6.12 12.66 -5.64
CA GLU A 71 7.13 12.49 -6.68
C GLU A 71 7.12 11.09 -7.31
N LEU A 72 6.25 10.18 -6.84
CA LEU A 72 5.95 8.93 -7.53
C LEU A 72 5.13 9.20 -8.80
N THR A 73 5.77 9.78 -9.81
CA THR A 73 5.19 10.07 -11.11
C THR A 73 5.60 8.99 -12.10
N VAL A 74 4.93 7.84 -12.08
CA VAL A 74 5.09 6.80 -13.12
C VAL A 74 3.70 6.33 -13.56
N PRO A 75 3.45 6.10 -14.85
CA PRO A 75 2.14 5.67 -15.36
C PRO A 75 1.60 4.36 -14.77
N GLU A 76 2.45 3.53 -14.15
CA GLU A 76 2.02 2.35 -13.39
C GLU A 76 2.92 2.15 -12.16
N LEU A 77 2.36 2.37 -10.98
CA LEU A 77 2.83 1.71 -9.75
C LEU A 77 2.54 0.22 -9.92
N ALA A 78 3.55 -0.56 -10.30
CA ALA A 78 3.41 -1.99 -10.53
C ALA A 78 4.26 -2.77 -9.52
N GLY A 79 3.69 -3.83 -8.96
CA GLY A 79 4.37 -4.68 -7.99
C GLY A 79 4.31 -4.15 -6.55
N MET A 80 5.30 -4.51 -5.74
CA MET A 80 5.37 -4.15 -4.32
C MET A 80 5.96 -2.75 -4.15
N LEU A 81 5.34 -1.93 -3.31
CA LEU A 81 5.90 -0.66 -2.84
C LEU A 81 6.80 -0.92 -1.63
N TYR A 82 8.01 -0.40 -1.68
CA TYR A 82 8.95 -0.39 -0.56
C TYR A 82 9.08 1.03 -0.01
N ILE A 83 9.12 1.15 1.32
CA ILE A 83 9.30 2.43 2.02
C ILE A 83 10.40 2.23 3.06
N ALA A 84 11.50 2.97 2.93
CA ALA A 84 12.57 3.02 3.91
C ALA A 84 12.37 4.23 4.81
N VAL A 85 12.48 4.01 6.13
CA VAL A 85 12.28 5.04 7.14
C VAL A 85 13.43 5.09 8.13
N LYS A 86 13.66 6.27 8.71
CA LYS A 86 14.50 6.48 9.90
C LYS A 86 13.67 7.07 11.03
N LYS A 87 14.11 6.85 12.26
CA LYS A 87 13.52 7.40 13.48
C LYS A 87 14.37 8.53 14.02
#